data_AF-A0A1Y2BX55-F1
#
_entry.id   AF-A0A1Y2BX55-F1
#
_cell.length_a   1.000
_cell.length_b   1.000
_cell.length_c   1.000
_cell.angle_alpha   90.00
_cell.angle_beta   90.00
_cell.angle_gamma   90.00
#
_symmetry.space_group_name_H-M   'P 1'
#
loop_
_entity.id
_entity.type
_entity.pdbx_description
1 polymer ?
#
loop_
_entity_poly.entity_id
_entity_poly.type
_entity_poly.pdbx_seq_one_letter_code
_entity_poly.pdbx_strand_id
1 'polypeptide(L)' 'ADWSVEMVADWVKQKGASEEVVQSFKAQEIDGSILVTLTADDLRNELKVTALGLRRKILMAIEKLRG' A
#
# COMPACT_ATOMS: atom_id res chain seq x y z
N ALA A 1 12.31 -9.76 -3.83
CA ALA A 1 12.00 -10.38 -2.53
C ALA A 1 10.50 -10.41 -2.42
N ASP A 2 9.91 -11.60 -2.35
CA ASP A 2 8.46 -11.78 -2.42
C ASP A 2 7.86 -11.44 -1.04
N TRP A 3 7.50 -10.18 -0.83
CA TRP A 3 6.78 -9.78 0.38
C TRP A 3 5.41 -10.45 0.37
N SER A 4 5.06 -11.11 1.48
CA SER A 4 3.71 -11.63 1.67
C SER A 4 2.71 -10.48 1.92
N VAL A 5 1.41 -10.80 1.83
CA VAL A 5 0.31 -9.87 2.18
C VAL A 5 0.49 -9.29 3.58
N GLU A 6 0.92 -10.10 4.54
CA GLU A 6 1.17 -9.65 5.92
C GLU A 6 2.35 -8.67 6.01
N MET A 7 3.44 -8.93 5.28
CA MET A 7 4.58 -8.00 5.22
C MET A 7 4.19 -6.66 4.59
N VAL A 8 3.34 -6.67 3.56
CA VAL A 8 2.81 -5.45 2.94
C VAL A 8 1.88 -4.69 3.90
N ALA A 9 1.03 -5.40 4.63
CA ALA A 9 0.13 -4.82 5.63
C ALA A 9 0.92 -4.13 6.76
N ASP A 10 1.96 -4.77 7.28
CA ASP A 10 2.84 -4.16 8.27
C ASP A 10 3.61 -2.97 7.71
N TRP A 11 4.07 -3.06 6.46
CA TRP A 11 4.76 -1.97 5.79
C TRP A 11 3.86 -0.75 5.63
N VAL A 12 2.60 -0.92 5.20
CA VAL A 12 1.67 0.22 5.00
C VAL A 12 1.27 0.84 6.35
N LYS A 13 1.11 0.02 7.40
CA LYS A 13 0.91 0.47 8.78
C LYS A 13 2.06 1.37 9.25
N GLN A 14 3.31 0.99 8.98
CA GLN A 14 4.50 1.81 9.28
C GLN A 14 4.55 3.13 8.49
N LYS A 15 3.82 3.27 7.38
CA LYS A 15 3.67 4.56 6.68
C LYS A 15 2.69 5.51 7.36
N GLY A 16 1.94 5.04 8.36
CA GLY A 16 0.92 5.79 9.08
C GLY A 16 -0.48 5.56 8.53
N ALA A 17 -0.72 4.42 7.87
CA ALA A 17 -2.06 4.03 7.45
C ALA A 17 -2.95 3.67 8.65
N SER A 18 -4.24 3.98 8.54
CA SER A 18 -5.24 3.53 9.51
C SER A 18 -5.45 2.02 9.41
N GLU A 19 -6.02 1.43 10.46
CA GLU A 19 -6.35 0.01 10.46
C GLU A 19 -7.32 -0.36 9.31
N GLU A 20 -8.25 0.53 8.94
CA GLU A 20 -9.14 0.30 7.78
C GLU A 20 -8.35 0.13 6.47
N VAL A 21 -7.34 0.99 6.23
CA VAL A 21 -6.49 0.88 5.05
C VAL A 21 -5.66 -0.41 5.11
N VAL A 22 -5.08 -0.73 6.26
CA VAL A 22 -4.31 -1.98 6.45
C VAL A 22 -5.17 -3.20 6.12
N GLN A 23 -6.39 -3.26 6.64
CA GLN A 23 -7.33 -4.35 6.33
C GLN A 23 -7.75 -4.36 4.86
N SER A 24 -7.85 -3.20 4.20
CA SER A 24 -8.11 -3.14 2.76
C SER A 24 -7.00 -3.78 1.93
N PHE A 25 -5.73 -3.57 2.29
CA PHE A 25 -4.60 -4.24 1.64
C PHE A 25 -4.64 -5.76 1.84
N LYS A 26 -5.00 -6.22 3.04
CA LYS A 26 -5.15 -7.65 3.32
C LYS A 26 -6.31 -8.28 2.55
N ALA A 27 -7.47 -7.63 2.57
CA ALA A 27 -8.70 -8.13 1.94
C ALA A 27 -8.59 -8.21 0.41
N GLN A 28 -7.77 -7.36 -0.21
CA GLN A 28 -7.47 -7.41 -1.64
C GLN A 28 -6.22 -8.22 -1.98
N GLU A 29 -5.68 -8.97 -1.01
CA GLU A 29 -4.55 -9.88 -1.20
C GLU A 29 -3.31 -9.18 -1.80
N ILE A 30 -3.05 -7.93 -1.38
CA ILE A 30 -1.93 -7.15 -1.92
C ILE A 30 -0.60 -7.68 -1.36
N ASP A 31 0.08 -8.49 -2.16
CA ASP A 31 1.45 -8.94 -1.91
C ASP A 31 2.50 -7.97 -2.50
N GLY A 32 3.79 -8.28 -2.34
CA GLY A 32 4.88 -7.44 -2.83
C GLY A 32 4.90 -7.25 -4.34
N SER A 33 4.40 -8.21 -5.11
CA SER A 33 4.35 -8.14 -6.57
C SER A 33 3.26 -7.17 -7.05
N ILE A 34 2.11 -7.17 -6.38
CA ILE A 34 1.01 -6.23 -6.65
C ILE A 34 1.32 -4.85 -6.09
N LEU A 35 1.94 -4.77 -4.91
CA LEU A 35 2.32 -3.50 -4.28
C LEU A 35 3.10 -2.60 -5.24
N VAL A 36 4.05 -3.17 -5.98
CA VAL A 36 4.89 -2.42 -6.92
C VAL A 36 4.19 -2.10 -8.23
N THR A 37 2.94 -2.50 -8.47
CA THR A 37 2.16 -2.09 -9.65
C THR A 37 1.12 -1.03 -9.32
N LEU A 38 0.79 -0.85 -8.03
CA LEU A 38 -0.26 0.07 -7.58
C LEU A 38 -0.07 1.50 -8.08
N THR A 39 -1.17 2.06 -8.56
CA THR A 39 -1.28 3.45 -9.00
C THR A 39 -1.89 4.34 -7.93
N ALA A 40 -1.87 5.65 -8.18
CA ALA A 40 -2.57 6.60 -7.32
C ALA A 40 -4.09 6.37 -7.30
N ASP A 41 -4.66 5.81 -8.37
CA ASP A 41 -6.08 5.54 -8.47
C ASP A 41 -6.47 4.31 -7.66
N ASP A 42 -5.71 3.22 -7.78
CA ASP A 42 -5.88 2.00 -6.96
C ASP A 42 -5.81 2.31 -5.47
N LEU A 43 -4.80 3.09 -5.06
CA LEU A 43 -4.65 3.51 -3.67
C LEU A 43 -5.87 4.28 -3.16
N ARG A 44 -6.47 5.14 -4.00
CA ARG A 44 -7.59 6.00 -3.58
C ARG A 44 -8.91 5.24 -3.60
N ASN A 45 -9.20 4.54 -4.70
CA ASN A 45 -10.53 4.03 -5.03
C ASN A 45 -10.72 2.61 -4.50
N GLU A 46 -9.67 1.78 -4.59
CA GLU A 46 -9.74 0.37 -4.17
C GLU A 46 -9.27 0.21 -2.72
N LEU A 47 -8.15 0.84 -2.36
CA LEU A 47 -7.48 0.62 -1.07
C LEU A 47 -7.80 1.70 -0.02
N LYS A 48 -8.75 2.58 -0.33
CA LYS A 48 -9.31 3.61 0.57
C LYS A 48 -8.27 4.57 1.19
N VAL A 49 -7.13 4.76 0.54
CA VAL A 49 -6.13 5.76 0.93
C VAL A 49 -6.59 7.14 0.46
N THR A 50 -7.59 7.69 1.15
CA THR A 50 -8.25 8.96 0.80
C THR A 50 -7.37 10.18 1.09
N ALA A 51 -6.63 10.15 2.21
CA ALA A 51 -5.71 11.21 2.62
C ALA A 51 -4.59 11.42 1.59
N LEU A 52 -4.57 12.61 0.95
CA LEU A 52 -3.64 12.94 -0.12
C LEU A 52 -2.17 12.79 0.31
N GLY A 53 -1.81 13.28 1.50
CA GLY A 53 -0.45 13.20 2.02
C GLY A 53 0.03 11.75 2.21
N LEU A 54 -0.81 10.89 2.80
CA LEU A 54 -0.50 9.46 2.96
C LEU A 54 -0.35 8.77 1.61
N ARG A 55 -1.27 9.02 0.67
CA ARG A 55 -1.21 8.45 -0.69
C ARG A 55 0.09 8.81 -1.41
N ARG A 56 0.51 10.08 -1.34
CA ARG A 56 1.80 10.52 -1.90
C ARG A 56 2.99 9.83 -1.21
N LYS A 57 2.96 9.70 0.12
CA LYS A 57 4.02 9.02 0.88
C LYS A 57 4.16 7.54 0.49
N ILE A 58 3.04 6.84 0.30
CA ILE A 58 3.03 5.45 -0.15
C ILE A 58 3.57 5.33 -1.56
N LEU A 59 3.09 6.14 -2.52
CA LEU A 59 3.59 6.13 -3.90
C LEU A 59 5.11 6.37 -3.97
N MET A 60 5.60 7.40 -3.27
CA MET A 60 7.04 7.67 -3.21
C MET A 60 7.84 6.51 -2.60
N ALA A 61 7.26 5.76 -1.66
CA ALA A 61 7.90 4.61 -1.08
C ALA A 61 7.87 3.39 -2.01
N ILE A 62 6.80 3.21 -2.80
CA ILE A 62 6.71 2.20 -3.86
C ILE A 62 7.80 2.44 -4.93
N GLU A 63 7.99 3.68 -5.37
CA GLU A 63 9.04 3.96 -6.37
C GLU A 63 10.45 3.63 -5.87
N LYS A 64 10.70 3.78 -4.57
CA LYS A 64 11.97 3.37 -3.96
C LYS A 64 12.15 1.85 -3.85
N LEU A 65 11.08 1.06 -3.95
CA LEU A 65 11.15 -0.40 -3.96
C LEU A 65 11.39 -0.96 -5.37
N ARG A 66 11.07 -0.18 -6.41
CA ARG A 66 11.28 -0.55 -7.82
C ARG A 66 12.73 -0.35 -8.28
N GLY A 67 13.45 0.58 -7.65
CA GLY A 67 14.87 0.84 -7.89
C GLY A 67 15.76 0.15 -6.87
#